data_AF-A0A254REU4-F1
#
_entry.id   AF-A0A254REU4-F1
#
_cell.length_a   1.000
_cell.length_b   1.000
_cell.length_c   1.000
_cell.angle_alpha   90.00
_cell.angle_beta   90.00
_cell.angle_gamma   90.00
#
_symmetry.space_group_name_H-M   'P 1'
#
loop_
_entity.id
_entity.type
_entity.pdbx_description
1 polymer ?
#
loop_
_entity_poly.entity_id
_entity_poly.type
_entity_poly.pdbx_seq_one_letter_code
_entity_poly.pdbx_strand_id
1 'polypeptide(L)'
;MIDKVWAWFTSQGYKGSVSVRNQDSGASGTSHIFTSKGNTPDDDIFIHEAIYEMDPDYRVVAIIKQVGATSAETWAQETYLEGVIEVSFAGDAENIQRNLDNAIIEGLAHKKVLKNRESGAIVKFGYRFEDLLQ
;
A
#
# COMPACT_ATOMS: atom_id res chain seq x y z
N MET A 1 -12.57 -2.72 11.84
CA MET A 1 -12.48 -2.64 10.36
C MET A 1 -11.22 -3.33 9.84
N ILE A 2 -10.04 -2.95 10.34
CA ILE A 2 -8.74 -3.55 9.98
C ILE A 2 -8.72 -5.09 10.04
N ASP A 3 -9.39 -5.72 11.01
CA ASP A 3 -9.45 -7.18 11.11
C ASP A 3 -10.12 -7.87 9.92
N LYS A 4 -11.18 -7.26 9.37
CA LYS A 4 -11.89 -7.80 8.21
C LYS A 4 -11.03 -7.71 6.95
N VAL A 5 -10.40 -6.54 6.74
CA VAL A 5 -9.47 -6.31 5.62
C VAL A 5 -8.27 -7.24 5.73
N TRP A 6 -7.73 -7.42 6.93
CA TRP A 6 -6.63 -8.35 7.19
C TRP A 6 -7.02 -9.81 6.92
N ALA A 7 -8.20 -10.24 7.36
CA ALA A 7 -8.71 -11.58 7.09
C ALA A 7 -8.88 -11.81 5.58
N TRP A 8 -9.43 -10.84 4.85
CA TRP A 8 -9.55 -10.92 3.39
C TRP A 8 -8.16 -11.01 2.73
N PHE A 9 -7.24 -10.11 3.07
CA PHE A 9 -5.88 -10.06 2.53
C PHE A 9 -5.15 -11.41 2.71
N THR A 10 -5.20 -11.94 3.93
CA THR A 10 -4.56 -13.22 4.25
C THR A 10 -5.26 -14.42 3.61
N SER A 11 -6.58 -14.37 3.42
CA SER A 11 -7.33 -15.44 2.72
C SER A 11 -6.96 -15.59 1.24
N GLN A 12 -6.51 -14.50 0.60
CA GLN A 12 -5.97 -14.51 -0.76
C GLN A 12 -4.52 -15.01 -0.84
N GLY A 13 -3.95 -15.44 0.30
CA GLY A 13 -2.57 -15.91 0.40
C GLY A 13 -1.54 -14.78 0.46
N TYR A 14 -1.95 -13.51 0.60
CA TYR A 14 -1.02 -12.39 0.61
C TYR A 14 -0.26 -12.29 1.95
N LYS A 15 1.02 -11.91 1.86
CA LYS A 15 1.87 -11.52 3.00
C LYS A 15 2.52 -10.17 2.76
N GLY A 16 2.73 -9.43 3.84
CA GLY A 16 3.19 -8.04 3.86
C GLY A 16 2.45 -7.28 4.95
N SER A 17 1.92 -6.10 4.62
CA SER A 17 1.19 -5.25 5.55
C SER A 17 -0.05 -4.62 4.90
N VAL A 18 -1.00 -4.22 5.74
CA VAL A 18 -2.21 -3.51 5.34
C VAL A 18 -2.51 -2.43 6.37
N SER A 19 -3.03 -1.31 5.90
CA SER A 19 -3.52 -0.22 6.73
C SER A 19 -4.92 0.17 6.34
N VAL A 20 -5.66 0.70 7.32
CA VAL A 20 -7.03 1.19 7.14
C VAL A 20 -7.17 2.54 7.82
N ARG A 21 -7.63 3.55 7.08
CA ARG A 21 -7.92 4.88 7.63
C ARG A 21 -8.99 4.79 8.72
N ASN A 22 -8.77 5.44 9.86
CA ASN A 22 -9.74 5.50 10.95
C ASN A 22 -10.91 6.42 10.53
N GLN A 23 -12.14 6.03 10.85
CA GLN A 23 -13.35 6.76 10.43
C GLN A 23 -13.47 8.15 11.07
N ASP A 24 -12.89 8.34 12.25
CA ASP A 24 -12.97 9.58 13.03
C ASP A 24 -11.76 10.50 12.82
N SER A 25 -10.87 10.16 11.88
CA SER A 25 -9.73 10.99 11.47
C SER A 25 -10.22 12.21 10.67
N GLY A 26 -10.93 13.12 11.32
CA GLY A 26 -11.09 14.48 10.82
C GLY A 26 -9.70 15.11 10.61
N ALA A 27 -9.61 16.03 9.64
CA ALA A 27 -8.37 16.61 9.10
C ALA A 27 -7.51 17.44 10.08
N SER A 28 -7.50 17.12 11.38
CA SER A 28 -6.81 17.90 12.41
C SER A 28 -6.07 16.99 13.39
N GLY A 29 -4.75 16.92 13.22
CA GLY A 29 -3.82 16.81 14.33
C GLY A 29 -3.33 15.41 14.71
N THR A 30 -2.15 15.06 14.19
CA THR A 30 -1.04 14.34 14.86
C THR A 30 -1.24 12.94 15.46
N SER A 31 -2.43 12.33 15.41
CA SER A 31 -2.60 10.90 15.66
C SER A 31 -2.60 10.15 14.34
N HIS A 32 -1.87 9.02 14.23
CA HIS A 32 -1.89 8.18 13.03
C HIS A 32 -3.32 8.01 12.54
N ILE A 33 -3.59 8.52 11.34
CA ILE A 33 -4.92 8.59 10.76
C ILE A 33 -5.45 7.23 10.32
N PHE A 34 -4.68 6.16 10.55
CA PHE A 34 -4.97 4.79 10.18
C PHE A 34 -4.51 3.80 11.25
N THR A 35 -4.98 2.55 11.12
CA THR A 35 -4.52 1.38 11.87
C THR A 35 -3.86 0.40 10.90
N SER A 36 -2.72 -0.21 11.27
CA SER A 36 -2.00 -1.19 10.44
C SER A 36 -1.91 -2.57 11.05
N LYS A 37 -1.81 -3.59 10.18
CA LYS A 37 -1.44 -4.97 10.50
C LYS A 37 -0.44 -5.49 9.49
N GLY A 38 0.51 -6.29 9.93
CA GLY A 38 1.49 -6.91 9.04
C GLY A 38 2.01 -8.23 9.59
N ASN A 39 2.55 -9.05 8.69
CA ASN A 39 3.20 -10.33 9.01
C ASN A 39 4.64 -10.41 8.49
N THR A 40 5.19 -9.28 8.05
CA THR A 40 6.60 -9.10 7.67
C THR A 40 7.29 -8.16 8.65
N PRO A 41 8.60 -8.32 8.92
CA PRO A 41 9.32 -7.56 9.93
C PRO A 41 9.59 -6.10 9.56
N ASP A 42 9.39 -5.71 8.30
CA ASP A 42 9.73 -4.36 7.85
C ASP A 42 8.70 -3.32 8.30
N ASP A 43 9.19 -2.13 8.61
CA ASP A 43 8.35 -0.99 8.95
C ASP A 43 7.83 -0.29 7.68
N ASP A 44 6.63 -0.67 7.26
CA ASP A 44 5.95 -0.09 6.11
C ASP A 44 5.09 1.15 6.48
N ILE A 45 5.12 1.62 7.73
CA ILE A 45 4.23 2.69 8.24
C ILE A 45 4.39 3.98 7.44
N PHE A 46 5.62 4.37 7.10
CA PHE A 46 5.89 5.61 6.35
C PHE A 46 5.22 5.62 4.96
N ILE A 47 5.15 4.46 4.29
CA ILE A 47 4.47 4.32 2.99
C ILE A 47 2.97 4.53 3.16
N HIS A 48 2.39 3.95 4.22
CA HIS A 48 0.98 4.15 4.55
C HIS A 48 0.67 5.63 4.84
N GLU A 49 1.49 6.29 5.65
CA GLU A 49 1.35 7.70 5.99
C GLU A 49 1.30 8.58 4.75
N ALA A 50 2.32 8.49 3.91
CA ALA A 50 2.43 9.35 2.75
C ALA A 50 1.29 9.12 1.73
N ILE A 51 0.78 7.89 1.58
CA ILE A 51 -0.40 7.63 0.74
C ILE A 51 -1.66 8.29 1.31
N TYR A 52 -1.87 8.26 2.63
CA TYR A 52 -3.04 8.89 3.23
C TYR A 52 -2.91 10.42 3.33
N GLU A 53 -1.70 10.96 3.46
CA GLU A 53 -1.44 12.41 3.41
C GLU A 53 -1.78 12.99 2.04
N MET A 54 -1.50 12.25 0.96
CA MET A 54 -1.73 12.72 -0.39
C MET A 54 -3.22 12.83 -0.76
N ASP A 55 -4.06 11.87 -0.34
CA ASP A 55 -5.48 11.88 -0.66
C ASP A 55 -6.35 11.52 0.57
N PRO A 56 -7.20 12.46 1.06
CA PRO A 56 -8.11 12.21 2.17
C PRO A 56 -9.20 11.16 1.87
N ASP A 57 -9.43 10.79 0.61
CA ASP A 57 -10.46 9.82 0.22
C ASP A 57 -9.98 8.37 0.26
N TYR A 58 -8.68 8.13 0.33
CA TYR A 58 -8.15 6.78 0.44
C TYR A 58 -8.53 6.16 1.79
N ARG A 59 -8.94 4.88 1.76
CA ARG A 59 -9.43 4.15 2.94
C ARG A 59 -8.58 2.94 3.30
N VAL A 60 -7.95 2.31 2.31
CA VAL A 60 -7.12 1.11 2.50
C VAL A 60 -5.86 1.20 1.66
N VAL A 61 -4.74 0.78 2.25
CA VAL A 61 -3.47 0.54 1.57
C VAL A 61 -2.97 -0.85 1.95
N ALA A 62 -2.55 -1.62 0.96
CA ALA A 62 -1.99 -2.96 1.14
C ALA A 62 -0.63 -3.04 0.44
N ILE A 63 0.37 -3.54 1.16
CA ILE A 63 1.73 -3.74 0.66
C ILE A 63 1.96 -5.24 0.62
N ILE A 64 2.05 -5.79 -0.59
CA ILE A 64 2.17 -7.21 -0.88
C ILE A 64 3.63 -7.52 -1.17
N LYS A 65 4.23 -8.41 -0.38
CA LYS A 65 5.62 -8.87 -0.51
C LYS A 65 5.69 -10.33 -0.96
N GLN A 66 4.65 -11.11 -0.67
CA GLN A 66 4.52 -12.50 -1.10
C GLN A 66 3.06 -12.86 -1.38
N VAL A 67 2.82 -13.79 -2.31
CA VAL A 67 1.53 -14.45 -2.55
C VAL A 67 1.75 -15.97 -2.44
N GLY A 68 1.22 -16.58 -1.38
CA GLY A 68 1.49 -17.97 -1.05
C GLY A 68 2.98 -18.21 -0.76
N ALA A 69 3.62 -18.99 -1.62
CA ALA A 69 5.07 -19.25 -1.59
C ALA A 69 5.87 -18.37 -2.58
N THR A 70 5.21 -17.61 -3.44
CA THR A 70 5.83 -16.84 -4.54
C THR A 70 6.07 -15.40 -4.12
N SER A 71 7.23 -14.82 -4.46
CA SER A 71 7.50 -13.40 -4.20
C SER A 71 6.51 -12.51 -4.96
N ALA A 72 6.24 -11.31 -4.43
CA ALA A 72 5.33 -10.37 -5.10
C ALA A 72 5.83 -9.97 -6.50
N GLU A 73 7.15 -9.88 -6.69
CA GLU A 73 7.75 -9.58 -7.99
C GLU A 73 7.45 -10.67 -9.02
N THR A 74 7.70 -11.94 -8.70
CA THR A 74 7.42 -13.05 -9.60
C THR A 74 5.93 -13.15 -9.89
N TRP A 75 5.10 -13.02 -8.86
CA TRP A 75 3.64 -13.01 -9.01
C TRP A 75 3.15 -11.86 -9.93
N ALA A 76 3.72 -10.66 -9.80
CA ALA A 76 3.35 -9.51 -10.63
C ALA A 76 3.71 -9.71 -12.11
N GLN A 77 4.85 -10.35 -12.40
CA GLN A 77 5.27 -10.70 -13.75
C GLN A 77 4.33 -11.74 -14.38
N GLU A 78 3.96 -12.78 -13.62
CA GLU A 78 3.05 -13.83 -14.07
C GLU A 78 1.62 -13.32 -14.28
N THR A 79 1.17 -12.36 -13.47
CA THR A 79 -0.20 -11.80 -13.51
C THR A 79 -0.34 -10.67 -14.55
N TYR A 80 0.74 -10.30 -15.24
CA TYR A 80 0.72 -9.23 -16.26
C TYR A 80 0.11 -7.92 -15.72
N LEU A 81 0.68 -7.39 -14.64
CA LEU A 81 0.29 -6.07 -14.12
C LEU A 81 0.83 -4.96 -15.04
N GLU A 82 0.25 -4.79 -16.23
CA GLU A 82 0.64 -3.73 -17.17
C GLU A 82 0.47 -2.34 -16.55
N GLY A 83 1.43 -1.45 -16.76
CA GLY A 83 1.34 -0.04 -16.35
C GLY A 83 1.45 0.20 -14.84
N VAL A 84 2.01 -0.74 -14.08
CA VAL A 84 2.40 -0.48 -12.69
C VAL A 84 3.62 0.44 -12.69
N ILE A 85 3.51 1.55 -11.97
CA ILE A 85 4.62 2.48 -11.80
C ILE A 85 5.62 1.89 -10.83
N GLU A 86 6.89 1.85 -11.24
CA GLU A 86 7.98 1.41 -10.39
C GLU A 86 8.61 2.60 -9.65
N VAL A 87 8.78 2.46 -8.35
CA VAL A 87 9.25 3.50 -7.43
C VAL A 87 10.46 2.98 -6.67
N SER A 88 11.48 3.82 -6.52
CA SER A 88 12.65 3.52 -5.71
C SER A 88 12.53 4.15 -4.33
N PHE A 89 12.71 3.34 -3.29
CA PHE A 89 12.82 3.79 -1.89
C PHE A 89 14.26 3.78 -1.38
N ALA A 90 15.23 3.78 -2.28
CA ALA A 90 16.63 3.97 -1.93
C ALA A 90 16.97 5.47 -1.83
N GLY A 91 17.71 5.87 -0.80
CA GLY A 91 18.20 7.25 -0.64
C GLY A 91 17.97 7.81 0.76
N ASP A 92 18.11 9.12 0.89
CA ASP A 92 17.69 9.86 2.08
C ASP A 92 16.15 10.02 2.14
N ALA A 93 15.64 10.40 3.31
CA ALA A 93 14.20 10.49 3.56
C ALA A 93 13.48 11.48 2.62
N GLU A 94 14.14 12.59 2.25
CA GLU A 94 13.56 13.59 1.35
C GLU A 94 13.42 13.05 -0.07
N ASN A 95 14.43 12.34 -0.58
CA ASN A 95 14.39 11.69 -1.88
C ASN A 95 13.34 10.58 -1.92
N ILE A 96 13.24 9.77 -0.86
CA ILE A 96 12.23 8.71 -0.73
C ILE A 96 10.83 9.33 -0.77
N GLN A 97 10.57 10.36 0.04
CA GLN A 97 9.28 11.04 0.09
C GLN A 97 8.92 11.64 -1.28
N ARG A 98 9.85 12.35 -1.91
CA ARG A 98 9.62 12.94 -3.24
C ARG A 98 9.33 11.90 -4.31
N ASN A 99 10.08 10.79 -4.32
CA ASN A 99 9.85 9.70 -5.28
C ASN A 99 8.48 9.06 -5.08
N LEU A 100 8.11 8.84 -3.82
CA LEU A 100 6.81 8.29 -3.48
C LEU A 100 5.69 9.28 -3.85
N ASP A 101 5.84 10.57 -3.55
CA ASP A 101 4.87 11.59 -3.90
C ASP A 101 4.65 11.65 -5.41
N ASN A 102 5.73 11.75 -6.18
CA ASN A 102 5.64 11.75 -7.65
C ASN A 102 4.97 10.48 -8.16
N ALA A 103 5.30 9.32 -7.60
CA ALA A 103 4.73 8.06 -8.02
C ALA A 103 3.26 7.90 -7.62
N ILE A 104 2.82 8.42 -6.47
CA ILE A 104 1.41 8.41 -6.10
C ILE A 104 0.65 9.39 -7.00
N ILE A 105 1.20 10.56 -7.33
CA ILE A 105 0.63 11.52 -8.30
C ILE A 105 0.52 10.89 -9.69
N GLU A 106 1.53 10.18 -10.15
CA GLU A 106 1.48 9.45 -11.43
C GLU A 106 0.53 8.23 -11.35
N GLY A 107 0.49 7.52 -10.22
CA GLY A 107 -0.38 6.37 -9.98
C GLY A 107 -1.85 6.71 -9.81
N LEU A 108 -2.12 7.94 -9.34
CA LEU A 108 -3.42 8.61 -9.30
C LEU A 108 -4.02 8.77 -10.71
N ALA A 109 -3.21 8.91 -11.75
CA ALA A 109 -3.68 8.99 -13.13
C ALA A 109 -4.08 7.63 -13.73
N HIS A 110 -3.77 6.52 -13.05
CA HIS A 110 -3.89 5.17 -13.62
C HIS A 110 -4.60 4.18 -12.69
N LYS A 111 -3.86 3.29 -12.01
CA LYS A 111 -4.36 2.01 -11.48
C LYS A 111 -4.32 1.88 -9.96
N LYS A 112 -3.83 2.89 -9.22
CA LYS A 112 -3.60 2.86 -7.76
C LYS A 112 -2.75 1.65 -7.29
N VAL A 113 -1.76 1.29 -8.10
CA VAL A 113 -0.80 0.21 -7.83
C VAL A 113 0.61 0.70 -8.16
N LEU A 114 1.55 0.50 -7.24
CA LEU A 114 2.98 0.80 -7.39
C LEU A 114 3.81 -0.47 -7.15
N LYS A 115 4.98 -0.55 -7.75
CA LYS A 115 6.00 -1.57 -7.46
C LYS A 115 7.20 -0.88 -6.81
N ASN A 116 7.64 -1.38 -5.66
CA ASN A 116 8.93 -1.03 -5.09
C ASN A 116 10.05 -1.71 -5.90
N ARG A 117 10.98 -0.93 -6.44
CA ARG A 117 12.11 -1.40 -7.25
C ARG A 117 13.03 -2.35 -6.48
N GLU A 118 13.36 -2.01 -5.24
CA GLU A 118 14.38 -2.72 -4.47
C GLU A 118 13.85 -4.03 -3.87
N SER A 119 12.61 -4.04 -3.37
CA SER A 119 12.03 -5.22 -2.72
C SER A 119 11.11 -6.03 -3.63
N GLY A 120 10.72 -5.48 -4.77
CA GLY A 120 9.69 -6.07 -5.63
C GLY A 120 8.28 -6.04 -5.03
N ALA A 121 8.09 -5.37 -3.88
CA ALA A 121 6.79 -5.30 -3.22
C ALA A 121 5.77 -4.53 -4.07
N ILE A 122 4.52 -4.99 -4.06
CA ILE A 122 3.40 -4.36 -4.75
C ILE A 122 2.56 -3.59 -3.74
N VAL A 123 2.52 -2.27 -3.89
CA VAL A 123 1.70 -1.37 -3.07
C VAL A 123 0.40 -1.12 -3.81
N LYS A 124 -0.73 -1.54 -3.24
CA LYS A 124 -2.07 -1.26 -3.76
C LYS A 124 -2.81 -0.35 -2.80
N PHE A 125 -3.48 0.69 -3.29
CA PHE A 125 -4.08 1.70 -2.42
C PHE A 125 -5.38 2.30 -2.96
N GLY A 126 -6.07 3.06 -2.10
CA GLY A 126 -7.23 3.86 -2.50
C GLY A 126 -8.47 3.05 -2.85
N TYR A 127 -8.60 1.83 -2.34
CA TYR A 127 -9.84 1.03 -2.39
C TYR A 127 -10.88 1.55 -1.41
N ARG A 128 -12.17 1.39 -1.75
CA ARG A 128 -13.25 1.48 -0.76
C ARG A 128 -13.40 0.13 -0.07
N PHE A 129 -13.95 0.13 1.13
CA PHE A 129 -14.20 -1.14 1.84
C PHE A 129 -15.17 -2.05 1.09
N GLU A 130 -16.12 -1.47 0.35
CA GLU A 130 -17.06 -2.23 -0.47
C GLU A 130 -16.38 -3.00 -1.61
N ASP A 131 -15.26 -2.50 -2.12
CA ASP A 131 -14.52 -3.14 -3.22
C ASP A 131 -13.73 -4.39 -2.75
N LEU A 132 -13.49 -4.50 -1.44
CA LEU A 132 -12.65 -5.55 -0.84
C LEU A 132 -13.44 -6.67 -0.17
N LEU A 133 -14.74 -6.49 0.07
CA LEU A 133 -15.56 -7.41 0.89
C LEU A 133 -16.76 -8.02 0.15
N GLN A 134 -16.81 -7.88 -1.18
CA GLN A 134 -17.72 -8.64 -2.06
C GLN A 134 -17.20 -10.04 -2.34
#